data_AF-A0A6N4W3N5-F1
#
_entry.id   AF-A0A6N4W3N5-F1
#
_cell.length_a   1.000
_cell.length_b   1.000
_cell.length_c   1.000
_cell.angle_alpha   90.00
_cell.angle_beta   90.00
_cell.angle_gamma   90.00
#
_symmetry.space_group_name_H-M   'P 1'
#
loop_
_entity.id
_entity.type
_entity.pdbx_description
1 polymer ?
#
loop_
_entity_poly.entity_id
_entity_poly.type
_entity_poly.pdbx_seq_one_letter_code
_entity_poly.pdbx_strand_id
1 'polypeptide(L)'
;MVALASWTGREPETTTTAAPTATTSQTAVTAAPVTTKVGWVTGPGNGTPARFGIYGTDVGIMWDNGMTGDQHQVLMIFGDTFSGPNQSGVWRSNVLLRTTDPITRTFATGSLTDPFAGSPLSSPGMSKQVIRGNPGYLGIFGSEVTVIPTAAISVPYDNAYGARQYVNFMSVRSWDYGGQWTTNYSAIAYSDDNGQNWTVAPQTVRAASWLRSSRPFVYGNQNFQQGAFVKPPADSPDAGYVYSYGTPSGRMGSAYVSRVADANILDLTKYEYWNGSSWTVNDPSAAVPILPPTAQNQNAGGFLGQLGLFFGSWVAGIFGVGGPNGHVSEMSVQYNTYLSKYVAMYSDGTGTVVMRTSDSPQGTWSSATPLVNSLQYPGLYAPMMDPLSTGQDIYWNLSLWGDYNVALMKTTLA
;
A
#
# COMPACT_ATOMS: atom_id res chain seq x y z
N MET A 1 83.74 -56.57 8.39
CA MET A 1 84.67 -55.89 9.31
C MET A 1 83.98 -54.64 9.85
N VAL A 2 84.12 -54.44 11.15
CA VAL A 2 83.37 -53.53 12.03
C VAL A 2 83.82 -52.07 11.91
N ALA A 3 82.88 -51.14 11.99
CA ALA A 3 83.04 -49.79 12.57
C ALA A 3 81.64 -49.33 13.04
N LEU A 4 81.35 -49.37 14.36
CA LEU A 4 81.43 -48.28 15.34
C LEU A 4 80.45 -47.11 15.08
N ALA A 5 79.44 -46.97 15.95
CA ALA A 5 79.33 -45.84 16.90
C ALA A 5 77.86 -45.57 17.34
N SER A 6 77.67 -45.69 18.67
CA SER A 6 76.86 -44.86 19.60
C SER A 6 75.45 -44.34 19.27
N TRP A 7 74.49 -44.87 20.04
CA TRP A 7 73.46 -44.22 20.89
C TRP A 7 72.84 -42.87 20.48
N THR A 8 71.51 -42.81 20.37
CA THR A 8 70.60 -42.07 21.28
C THR A 8 69.12 -42.32 20.90
N GLY A 9 68.25 -42.32 21.91
CA GLY A 9 66.93 -42.93 21.88
C GLY A 9 65.85 -42.21 21.06
N ARG A 10 64.78 -42.97 20.77
CA ARG A 10 63.50 -42.44 20.29
C ARG A 10 62.36 -43.21 20.95
N GLU A 11 61.49 -42.45 21.59
CA GLU A 11 60.19 -42.83 22.18
C GLU A 11 59.14 -43.24 21.12
N PRO A 12 58.00 -43.84 21.52
CA PRO A 12 57.29 -44.85 20.73
C PRO A 12 56.35 -44.30 19.65
N GLU A 13 56.05 -45.18 18.70
CA GLU A 13 55.05 -45.03 17.65
C GLU A 13 53.69 -44.57 18.19
N THR A 14 53.19 -43.47 17.64
CA THR A 14 51.77 -43.11 17.73
C THR A 14 51.11 -43.45 16.39
N THR A 15 50.20 -44.41 16.43
CA THR A 15 49.30 -44.80 15.36
C THR A 15 48.34 -43.64 15.02
N THR A 16 48.50 -43.01 13.86
CA THR A 16 47.52 -42.06 13.31
C THR A 16 46.33 -42.81 12.72
N THR A 17 45.24 -42.90 13.47
CA THR A 17 43.89 -43.16 12.93
C THR A 17 43.32 -41.86 12.39
N ALA A 18 43.23 -41.75 11.06
CA ALA A 18 42.52 -40.65 10.40
C ALA A 18 41.00 -40.86 10.54
N ALA A 19 40.33 -39.95 11.26
CA ALA A 19 38.88 -39.86 11.26
C ALA A 19 38.41 -39.04 10.04
N PRO A 20 37.38 -39.46 9.30
CA PRO A 20 36.82 -38.65 8.23
C PRO A 20 35.99 -37.52 8.84
N THR A 21 36.48 -36.28 8.78
CA THR A 21 35.66 -35.10 9.06
C THR A 21 34.81 -34.81 7.82
N ALA A 22 33.62 -35.38 7.76
CA ALA A 22 32.59 -34.90 6.85
C ALA A 22 32.06 -33.57 7.41
N THR A 23 32.60 -32.45 6.93
CA THR A 23 32.01 -31.13 7.19
C THR A 23 30.75 -31.03 6.33
N THR A 24 29.61 -31.44 6.87
CA THR A 24 28.32 -31.06 6.31
C THR A 24 28.15 -29.57 6.57
N SER A 25 28.42 -28.76 5.54
CA SER A 25 27.89 -27.40 5.50
C SER A 25 26.37 -27.51 5.47
N GLN A 26 25.73 -27.44 6.64
CA GLN A 26 24.31 -27.13 6.71
C GLN A 26 24.15 -25.72 6.16
N THR A 27 23.80 -25.62 4.89
CA THR A 27 23.17 -24.42 4.34
C THR A 27 21.95 -24.17 5.22
N ALA A 28 21.98 -23.12 6.03
CA ALA A 28 20.80 -22.69 6.77
C ALA A 28 19.68 -22.49 5.73
N VAL A 29 18.65 -23.33 5.77
CA VAL A 29 17.44 -23.10 4.98
C VAL A 29 16.84 -21.85 5.60
N THR A 30 17.07 -20.69 5.00
CA THR A 30 16.32 -19.49 5.36
C THR A 30 14.85 -19.85 5.15
N ALA A 31 14.07 -19.92 6.23
CA ALA A 31 12.66 -20.21 6.11
C ALA A 31 12.04 -19.18 5.16
N ALA A 32 11.10 -19.59 4.31
CA ALA A 32 10.31 -18.64 3.54
C ALA A 32 9.18 -18.11 4.44
N PRO A 33 8.73 -16.86 4.26
CA PRO A 33 7.56 -16.39 4.99
C PRO A 33 6.34 -17.26 4.66
N VAL A 34 5.54 -17.55 5.68
CA VAL A 34 4.33 -18.40 5.54
C VAL A 34 3.11 -17.51 5.58
N THR A 35 2.24 -17.63 4.57
CA THR A 35 1.01 -16.84 4.49
C THR A 35 -0.23 -17.73 4.58
N THR A 36 -1.18 -17.34 5.44
CA THR A 36 -2.47 -18.02 5.62
C THR A 36 -3.63 -17.03 5.60
N LYS A 37 -4.81 -17.49 5.15
CA LYS A 37 -6.06 -16.75 5.31
C LYS A 37 -6.61 -16.99 6.71
N VAL A 38 -6.82 -15.91 7.46
CA VAL A 38 -7.39 -15.94 8.82
C VAL A 38 -8.91 -15.97 8.78
N GLY A 39 -9.52 -15.13 7.92
CA GLY A 39 -10.97 -14.98 7.87
C GLY A 39 -11.43 -13.92 6.89
N TRP A 40 -12.69 -13.51 7.00
CA TRP A 40 -13.29 -12.43 6.21
C TRP A 40 -13.38 -11.14 7.04
N VAL A 41 -12.89 -10.02 6.49
CA VAL A 41 -13.11 -8.68 7.03
C VAL A 41 -14.49 -8.18 6.62
N THR A 42 -14.79 -8.28 5.32
CA THR A 42 -16.11 -8.08 4.72
C THR A 42 -16.53 -9.37 4.01
N GLY A 43 -17.84 -9.63 3.94
CA GLY A 43 -18.37 -10.85 3.31
C GLY A 43 -18.90 -11.93 4.25
N PRO A 44 -18.84 -13.23 3.85
CA PRO A 44 -19.53 -14.30 4.57
C PRO A 44 -19.13 -14.42 6.05
N GLY A 45 -20.13 -14.56 6.93
CA GLY A 45 -19.92 -14.93 8.33
C GLY A 45 -19.52 -13.81 9.31
N ASN A 46 -19.37 -12.55 8.85
CA ASN A 46 -19.02 -11.41 9.73
C ASN A 46 -20.20 -10.48 10.09
N GLY A 47 -21.39 -10.73 9.54
CA GLY A 47 -22.61 -9.95 9.83
C GLY A 47 -22.62 -8.51 9.31
N THR A 48 -21.62 -8.12 8.51
CA THR A 48 -21.53 -6.77 7.93
C THR A 48 -22.72 -6.39 7.03
N PRO A 49 -23.42 -7.31 6.31
CA PRO A 49 -24.58 -6.93 5.51
C PRO A 49 -25.73 -6.38 6.37
N ALA A 50 -26.04 -7.06 7.48
CA ALA A 50 -27.16 -6.67 8.35
C ALA A 50 -26.87 -5.42 9.19
N ARG A 51 -25.60 -5.25 9.59
CA ARG A 51 -25.19 -4.19 10.52
C ARG A 51 -24.83 -2.87 9.84
N PHE A 52 -24.35 -2.96 8.61
CA PHE A 52 -23.70 -1.87 7.91
C PHE A 52 -24.14 -1.73 6.45
N GLY A 53 -24.97 -2.65 5.95
CA GLY A 53 -25.38 -2.67 4.55
C GLY A 53 -24.22 -2.99 3.63
N ILE A 54 -23.21 -3.71 4.13
CA ILE A 54 -21.99 -4.07 3.40
C ILE A 54 -22.06 -5.56 3.08
N TYR A 55 -22.40 -5.89 1.84
CA TYR A 55 -22.34 -7.27 1.35
C TYR A 55 -20.98 -7.60 0.74
N GLY A 56 -20.45 -6.67 -0.05
CA GLY A 56 -19.17 -6.80 -0.71
C GLY A 56 -18.47 -5.44 -0.80
N THR A 57 -17.15 -5.48 -0.70
CA THR A 57 -16.27 -4.32 -0.80
C THR A 57 -15.01 -4.67 -1.55
N ASP A 58 -14.34 -3.66 -2.06
CA ASP A 58 -12.93 -3.74 -2.42
C ASP A 58 -12.03 -2.87 -1.55
N VAL A 59 -10.73 -3.08 -1.71
CA VAL A 59 -9.67 -2.39 -0.97
C VAL A 59 -9.82 -2.70 0.54
N GLY A 60 -9.51 -1.76 1.43
CA GLY A 60 -9.46 -2.01 2.87
C GLY A 60 -8.18 -1.43 3.47
N ILE A 61 -7.92 -0.17 3.15
CA ILE A 61 -6.74 0.56 3.62
C ILE A 61 -6.91 0.83 5.10
N MET A 62 -5.89 0.47 5.86
CA MET A 62 -5.91 0.52 7.31
C MET A 62 -4.94 1.57 7.82
N TRP A 63 -5.32 2.26 8.88
CA TRP A 63 -4.42 3.16 9.60
C TRP A 63 -4.81 3.28 11.06
N ASP A 64 -3.81 3.57 11.87
CA ASP A 64 -3.95 3.91 13.28
C ASP A 64 -4.53 5.33 13.41
N ASN A 65 -5.56 5.54 14.25
CA ASN A 65 -6.20 6.84 14.37
C ASN A 65 -5.36 7.92 15.07
N GLY A 66 -4.18 7.58 15.58
CA GLY A 66 -3.27 8.49 16.27
C GLY A 66 -3.68 8.82 17.71
N MET A 67 -4.67 8.11 18.26
CA MET A 67 -5.20 8.30 19.61
C MET A 67 -4.70 7.20 20.55
N THR A 68 -4.80 7.43 21.86
CA THR A 68 -4.37 6.48 22.90
C THR A 68 -5.52 6.09 23.83
N GLY A 69 -5.31 5.07 24.67
CA GLY A 69 -6.31 4.60 25.63
C GLY A 69 -7.55 4.02 24.97
N ASP A 70 -8.72 4.21 25.57
CA ASP A 70 -10.00 3.63 25.12
C ASP A 70 -10.47 4.18 23.75
N GLN A 71 -9.88 5.28 23.29
CA GLN A 71 -10.17 5.91 21.99
C GLN A 71 -9.27 5.39 20.86
N HIS A 72 -8.26 4.57 21.19
CA HIS A 72 -7.35 4.00 20.19
C HIS A 72 -8.08 3.01 19.28
N GLN A 73 -8.09 3.29 17.98
CA GLN A 73 -8.78 2.47 16.98
C GLN A 73 -7.93 2.34 15.72
N VAL A 74 -8.07 1.19 15.05
CA VAL A 74 -7.70 1.03 13.64
C VAL A 74 -8.91 1.35 12.80
N LEU A 75 -8.75 2.32 11.89
CA LEU A 75 -9.73 2.69 10.89
C LEU A 75 -9.42 1.92 9.61
N MET A 76 -10.47 1.55 8.88
CA MET A 76 -10.38 0.84 7.62
C MET A 76 -11.33 1.47 6.62
N ILE A 77 -10.80 2.00 5.52
CA ILE A 77 -11.59 2.56 4.43
C ILE A 77 -11.54 1.63 3.22
N PHE A 78 -12.72 1.33 2.71
CA PHE A 78 -12.96 0.46 1.57
C PHE A 78 -13.34 1.29 0.35
N GLY A 79 -13.13 0.76 -0.84
CA GLY A 79 -13.60 1.37 -2.08
C GLY A 79 -15.05 0.98 -2.39
N ASP A 80 -15.31 0.66 -3.65
CA ASP A 80 -16.63 0.35 -4.15
C ASP A 80 -17.30 -0.71 -3.28
N THR A 81 -18.47 -0.34 -2.75
CA THR A 81 -19.17 -1.10 -1.71
C THR A 81 -20.62 -1.30 -2.10
N PHE A 82 -21.08 -2.54 -2.02
CA PHE A 82 -22.41 -2.95 -2.43
C PHE A 82 -23.19 -3.56 -1.26
N SER A 83 -24.49 -3.28 -1.21
CA SER A 83 -25.37 -3.82 -0.15
C SER A 83 -25.99 -5.18 -0.46
N GLY A 84 -25.77 -5.72 -1.67
CA GLY A 84 -26.30 -7.00 -2.11
C GLY A 84 -25.25 -7.88 -2.81
N PRO A 85 -25.57 -9.16 -3.04
CA PRO A 85 -24.69 -10.12 -3.72
C PRO A 85 -24.37 -9.70 -5.15
N ASN A 86 -23.24 -10.19 -5.67
CA ASN A 86 -22.80 -9.95 -7.05
C ASN A 86 -22.79 -8.46 -7.43
N GLN A 87 -22.26 -7.62 -6.53
CA GLN A 87 -22.13 -6.18 -6.73
C GLN A 87 -23.47 -5.49 -7.05
N SER A 88 -24.54 -5.87 -6.34
CA SER A 88 -25.89 -5.32 -6.52
C SER A 88 -26.36 -4.50 -5.31
N GLY A 89 -27.56 -3.92 -5.41
CA GLY A 89 -28.17 -3.13 -4.35
C GLY A 89 -27.65 -1.69 -4.33
N VAL A 90 -27.62 -1.10 -3.12
CA VAL A 90 -27.14 0.28 -2.94
C VAL A 90 -25.63 0.29 -3.02
N TRP A 91 -25.10 0.99 -4.03
CA TRP A 91 -23.68 1.22 -4.22
C TRP A 91 -23.23 2.51 -3.53
N ARG A 92 -22.01 2.47 -2.98
CA ARG A 92 -21.28 3.61 -2.42
C ARG A 92 -19.82 3.49 -2.84
N SER A 93 -19.21 4.60 -3.24
CA SER A 93 -17.81 4.60 -3.72
C SER A 93 -16.79 4.21 -2.65
N ASN A 94 -17.14 4.44 -1.38
CA ASN A 94 -16.29 4.09 -0.24
C ASN A 94 -17.12 4.03 1.03
N VAL A 95 -16.69 3.22 1.99
CA VAL A 95 -17.26 3.17 3.35
C VAL A 95 -16.12 3.01 4.36
N LEU A 96 -16.38 3.38 5.61
CA LEU A 96 -15.42 3.29 6.71
C LEU A 96 -15.91 2.33 7.79
N LEU A 97 -15.03 1.45 8.25
CA LEU A 97 -15.21 0.67 9.47
C LEU A 97 -14.11 0.99 10.49
N ARG A 98 -14.39 0.82 11.78
CA ARG A 98 -13.47 1.05 12.90
C ARG A 98 -13.47 -0.10 13.88
N THR A 99 -12.30 -0.45 14.39
CA THR A 99 -12.16 -1.51 15.39
C THR A 99 -11.11 -1.14 16.44
N THR A 100 -11.35 -1.56 17.68
CA THR A 100 -10.35 -1.62 18.75
C THR A 100 -9.67 -3.01 18.80
N ASP A 101 -10.21 -4.00 18.09
CA ASP A 101 -9.64 -5.34 17.92
C ASP A 101 -9.27 -5.54 16.44
N PRO A 102 -8.06 -5.13 16.02
CA PRO A 102 -7.62 -5.24 14.64
C PRO A 102 -7.30 -6.67 14.23
N ILE A 103 -7.02 -7.58 15.17
CA ILE A 103 -6.65 -8.96 14.86
C ILE A 103 -7.89 -9.78 14.51
N THR A 104 -8.96 -9.68 15.31
CA THR A 104 -10.20 -10.42 15.00
C THR A 104 -11.12 -9.68 14.04
N ARG A 105 -10.84 -8.40 13.76
CA ARG A 105 -11.64 -7.52 12.88
C ARG A 105 -13.10 -7.43 13.33
N THR A 106 -13.31 -7.42 14.65
CA THR A 106 -14.65 -7.27 15.24
C THR A 106 -15.05 -5.80 15.29
N PHE A 107 -16.01 -5.41 14.45
CA PHE A 107 -16.53 -4.05 14.45
C PHE A 107 -17.61 -3.87 15.52
N ALA A 108 -17.65 -2.72 16.20
CA ALA A 108 -18.76 -2.30 17.07
C ALA A 108 -20.00 -1.87 16.23
N THR A 109 -21.14 -1.57 16.86
CA THR A 109 -22.30 -1.02 16.12
C THR A 109 -21.93 0.31 15.45
N GLY A 110 -22.58 0.60 14.31
CA GLY A 110 -22.41 1.89 13.64
C GLY A 110 -23.24 2.99 14.31
N SER A 111 -22.90 4.24 14.02
CA SER A 111 -23.64 5.40 14.52
C SER A 111 -23.73 6.52 13.49
N LEU A 112 -24.83 7.28 13.55
CA LEU A 112 -25.02 8.49 12.76
C LEU A 112 -24.12 9.63 13.24
N THR A 113 -23.76 9.64 14.53
CA THR A 113 -23.14 10.80 15.18
C THR A 113 -21.91 10.47 16.02
N ASP A 114 -21.77 9.23 16.50
CA ASP A 114 -20.64 8.85 17.38
C ASP A 114 -19.38 8.56 16.53
N PRO A 115 -18.31 9.37 16.68
CA PRO A 115 -17.07 9.21 15.93
C PRO A 115 -16.25 7.98 16.33
N PHE A 116 -16.58 7.29 17.43
CA PHE A 116 -15.91 6.08 17.89
C PHE A 116 -16.73 4.80 17.64
N ALA A 117 -17.93 4.92 17.07
CA ALA A 117 -18.71 3.78 16.63
C ALA A 117 -18.01 3.00 15.51
N GLY A 118 -18.41 1.74 15.32
CA GLY A 118 -17.77 0.84 14.36
C GLY A 118 -17.94 1.25 12.89
N SER A 119 -18.86 2.16 12.57
CA SER A 119 -19.00 2.76 11.23
C SER A 119 -19.81 4.05 11.28
N PRO A 120 -19.45 5.10 10.49
CA PRO A 120 -20.35 6.21 10.20
C PRO A 120 -21.56 5.72 9.39
N LEU A 121 -22.77 5.93 9.90
CA LEU A 121 -24.00 5.52 9.22
C LEU A 121 -24.67 6.69 8.49
N SER A 122 -25.40 6.38 7.41
CA SER A 122 -26.37 7.30 6.78
C SER A 122 -27.80 7.05 7.27
N SER A 123 -28.09 5.82 7.69
CA SER A 123 -29.33 5.38 8.34
C SER A 123 -29.01 4.13 9.17
N PRO A 124 -29.87 3.74 10.14
CA PRO A 124 -29.68 2.48 10.86
C PRO A 124 -29.43 1.31 9.91
N GLY A 125 -28.37 0.54 10.17
CA GLY A 125 -27.98 -0.61 9.34
C GLY A 125 -27.30 -0.26 8.00
N MET A 126 -27.02 1.02 7.70
CA MET A 126 -26.44 1.42 6.41
C MET A 126 -25.28 2.40 6.58
N SER A 127 -24.09 1.96 6.18
CA SER A 127 -22.88 2.79 6.21
C SER A 127 -22.98 3.95 5.25
N LYS A 128 -22.44 5.10 5.69
CA LYS A 128 -22.35 6.32 4.90
C LYS A 128 -21.22 6.20 3.87
N GLN A 129 -21.44 6.75 2.67
CA GLN A 129 -20.32 7.12 1.80
C GLN A 129 -19.58 8.31 2.40
N VAL A 130 -18.35 8.08 2.86
CA VAL A 130 -17.62 9.04 3.69
C VAL A 130 -16.90 10.11 2.89
N ILE A 131 -16.34 9.75 1.73
CA ILE A 131 -15.71 10.67 0.78
C ILE A 131 -16.53 10.68 -0.52
N ARG A 132 -16.90 11.88 -0.96
CA ARG A 132 -17.65 12.07 -2.20
C ARG A 132 -16.78 12.70 -3.28
N GLY A 133 -17.10 12.32 -4.50
CA GLY A 133 -16.74 13.06 -5.70
C GLY A 133 -17.13 14.53 -5.63
N ASN A 134 -16.42 15.36 -6.37
CA ASN A 134 -16.81 16.75 -6.57
C ASN A 134 -16.81 17.08 -8.06
N PRO A 135 -17.99 17.27 -8.69
CA PRO A 135 -18.09 17.66 -10.09
C PRO A 135 -17.31 18.93 -10.44
N GLY A 136 -17.10 19.84 -9.47
CA GLY A 136 -16.30 21.04 -9.65
C GLY A 136 -14.80 20.79 -9.84
N TYR A 137 -14.30 19.58 -9.58
CA TYR A 137 -12.92 19.18 -9.86
C TYR A 137 -12.74 18.43 -11.17
N LEU A 138 -13.82 18.15 -11.88
CA LEU A 138 -13.79 17.47 -13.18
C LEU A 138 -13.44 18.45 -14.30
N GLY A 139 -12.80 17.94 -15.36
CA GLY A 139 -12.55 18.73 -16.58
C GLY A 139 -13.83 19.03 -17.39
N ILE A 140 -13.68 19.77 -18.50
CA ILE A 140 -14.79 20.32 -19.33
C ILE A 140 -15.74 19.24 -19.91
N PHE A 141 -15.32 17.97 -19.94
CA PHE A 141 -16.17 16.81 -20.26
C PHE A 141 -15.88 15.65 -19.30
N GLY A 142 -15.66 15.96 -18.03
CA GLY A 142 -15.31 14.96 -17.02
C GLY A 142 -16.52 14.17 -16.56
N SER A 143 -16.35 12.86 -16.49
CA SER A 143 -17.22 11.93 -15.77
C SER A 143 -16.45 11.36 -14.60
N GLU A 144 -17.16 10.95 -13.57
CA GLU A 144 -16.58 10.20 -12.46
C GLU A 144 -17.45 8.97 -12.20
N VAL A 145 -16.84 7.81 -12.30
CA VAL A 145 -17.48 6.52 -12.02
C VAL A 145 -17.46 6.26 -10.52
N THR A 146 -16.34 6.55 -9.86
CA THR A 146 -16.19 6.31 -8.43
C THR A 146 -15.01 7.12 -7.83
N VAL A 147 -14.97 7.19 -6.51
CA VAL A 147 -13.87 7.70 -5.71
C VAL A 147 -13.34 6.58 -4.81
N ILE A 148 -12.13 6.11 -5.09
CA ILE A 148 -11.51 4.97 -4.41
C ILE A 148 -10.37 5.46 -3.50
N PRO A 149 -10.38 5.13 -2.21
CA PRO A 149 -9.24 5.40 -1.33
C PRO A 149 -8.04 4.58 -1.77
N THR A 150 -6.84 5.13 -1.60
CA THR A 150 -5.57 4.48 -2.00
C THR A 150 -4.55 4.45 -0.88
N ALA A 151 -4.52 5.49 -0.03
CA ALA A 151 -3.71 5.52 1.19
C ALA A 151 -4.46 6.23 2.32
N ALA A 152 -4.09 5.96 3.56
CA ALA A 152 -4.59 6.70 4.71
C ALA A 152 -3.54 6.78 5.81
N ILE A 153 -3.59 7.84 6.61
CA ILE A 153 -2.72 8.04 7.76
C ILE A 153 -3.33 9.04 8.75
N SER A 154 -2.92 8.93 10.01
CA SER A 154 -3.11 9.98 11.02
C SER A 154 -1.80 10.73 11.27
N VAL A 155 -1.90 12.04 11.46
CA VAL A 155 -0.78 12.85 11.96
C VAL A 155 -1.22 13.69 13.16
N PRO A 156 -0.28 14.06 14.06
CA PRO A 156 -0.58 14.97 15.16
C PRO A 156 -1.26 16.24 14.65
N TYR A 157 -2.31 16.67 15.34
CA TYR A 157 -3.04 17.87 14.97
C TYR A 157 -3.69 18.51 16.19
N ASP A 158 -3.71 19.84 16.22
CA ASP A 158 -4.33 20.61 17.29
C ASP A 158 -5.86 20.58 17.15
N ASN A 159 -6.46 19.51 17.66
CA ASN A 159 -7.90 19.33 17.82
C ASN A 159 -8.20 18.55 19.11
N ALA A 160 -9.49 18.33 19.40
CA ALA A 160 -9.92 17.63 20.61
C ALA A 160 -9.40 16.18 20.74
N TYR A 161 -8.86 15.60 19.66
CA TYR A 161 -8.37 14.22 19.61
C TYR A 161 -6.84 14.11 19.52
N GLY A 162 -6.13 15.24 19.38
CA GLY A 162 -4.67 15.28 19.19
C GLY A 162 -4.17 14.74 17.84
N ALA A 163 -5.08 14.33 16.95
CA ALA A 163 -4.75 13.75 15.66
C ALA A 163 -5.82 14.07 14.60
N ARG A 164 -5.38 14.26 13.36
CA ARG A 164 -6.26 14.40 12.18
C ARG A 164 -6.04 13.24 11.24
N GLN A 165 -7.14 12.74 10.69
CA GLN A 165 -7.14 11.63 9.74
C GLN A 165 -7.03 12.16 8.32
N TYR A 166 -6.25 11.48 7.47
CA TYR A 166 -6.06 11.83 6.07
C TYR A 166 -6.21 10.60 5.20
N VAL A 167 -6.86 10.76 4.04
CA VAL A 167 -7.03 9.71 3.02
C VAL A 167 -6.62 10.29 1.67
N ASN A 168 -5.64 9.67 1.02
CA ASN A 168 -5.40 9.88 -0.41
C ASN A 168 -6.38 9.02 -1.20
N PHE A 169 -7.07 9.61 -2.16
CA PHE A 169 -8.02 8.90 -3.01
C PHE A 169 -7.81 9.26 -4.48
N MET A 170 -8.30 8.39 -5.35
CA MET A 170 -8.36 8.63 -6.80
C MET A 170 -9.81 8.86 -7.25
N SER A 171 -10.00 9.83 -8.13
CA SER A 171 -11.22 10.02 -8.92
C SER A 171 -11.10 9.17 -10.18
N VAL A 172 -11.91 8.11 -10.29
CA VAL A 172 -11.89 7.19 -11.43
C VAL A 172 -12.83 7.71 -12.50
N ARG A 173 -12.29 7.94 -13.70
CA ARG A 173 -13.05 8.40 -14.86
C ARG A 173 -13.71 7.24 -15.60
N SER A 174 -12.98 6.16 -15.80
CA SER A 174 -13.41 4.95 -16.50
C SER A 174 -12.61 3.75 -16.03
N TRP A 175 -13.31 2.62 -15.93
CA TRP A 175 -12.69 1.29 -15.91
C TRP A 175 -12.43 0.89 -17.36
N ASP A 176 -11.18 0.64 -17.72
CA ASP A 176 -10.77 0.43 -19.10
C ASP A 176 -10.72 -1.08 -19.38
N TYR A 177 -9.52 -1.67 -19.51
CA TYR A 177 -9.33 -3.13 -19.60
C TYR A 177 -8.92 -3.72 -18.25
N GLY A 178 -8.91 -5.05 -18.13
CA GLY A 178 -8.52 -5.72 -16.87
C GLY A 178 -7.16 -5.22 -16.34
N GLY A 179 -7.18 -4.62 -15.15
CA GLY A 179 -5.99 -4.03 -14.52
C GLY A 179 -5.57 -2.64 -15.05
N GLN A 180 -6.41 -1.98 -15.85
CA GLN A 180 -6.19 -0.62 -16.33
C GLN A 180 -7.42 0.25 -16.09
N TRP A 181 -7.18 1.47 -15.65
CA TRP A 181 -8.23 2.47 -15.50
C TRP A 181 -7.66 3.86 -15.66
N THR A 182 -8.52 4.77 -16.07
CA THR A 182 -8.20 6.18 -16.26
C THR A 182 -8.72 6.96 -15.07
N THR A 183 -7.86 7.80 -14.48
CA THR A 183 -8.23 8.72 -13.41
C THR A 183 -8.46 10.13 -13.95
N ASN A 184 -9.30 10.92 -13.27
CA ASN A 184 -9.35 12.36 -13.49
C ASN A 184 -8.23 13.06 -12.71
N TYR A 185 -8.09 12.69 -11.44
CA TYR A 185 -7.12 13.22 -10.49
C TYR A 185 -6.97 12.30 -9.28
N SER A 186 -5.93 12.53 -8.48
CA SER A 186 -5.85 12.12 -7.07
C SER A 186 -5.94 13.33 -6.15
N ALA A 187 -6.38 13.13 -4.91
CA ALA A 187 -6.48 14.19 -3.92
C ALA A 187 -6.43 13.62 -2.49
N ILE A 188 -6.24 14.51 -1.52
CA ILE A 188 -6.29 14.19 -0.09
C ILE A 188 -7.61 14.73 0.49
N ALA A 189 -8.32 13.87 1.21
CA ALA A 189 -9.39 14.26 2.12
C ALA A 189 -8.91 14.16 3.56
N TYR A 190 -9.46 14.99 4.45
CA TYR A 190 -9.16 14.94 5.88
C TYR A 190 -10.42 14.89 6.74
N SER A 191 -10.28 14.38 7.96
CA SER A 191 -11.33 14.32 8.98
C SER A 191 -10.79 14.72 10.35
N ASP A 192 -11.54 15.61 11.00
CA ASP A 192 -11.29 16.11 12.35
C ASP A 192 -12.10 15.40 13.45
N ASP A 193 -12.93 14.42 13.07
CA ASP A 193 -13.87 13.72 13.95
C ASP A 193 -13.75 12.20 13.81
N ASN A 194 -12.50 11.71 13.86
CA ASN A 194 -12.14 10.29 13.77
C ASN A 194 -12.78 9.57 12.56
N GLY A 195 -12.84 10.24 11.41
CA GLY A 195 -13.41 9.70 10.18
C GLY A 195 -14.93 9.74 10.09
N GLN A 196 -15.63 10.43 11.00
CA GLN A 196 -17.09 10.53 10.95
C GLN A 196 -17.53 11.38 9.76
N ASN A 197 -16.87 12.50 9.50
CA ASN A 197 -17.09 13.39 8.34
C ASN A 197 -15.76 13.76 7.68
N TRP A 198 -15.79 13.98 6.36
CA TRP A 198 -14.60 14.22 5.56
C TRP A 198 -14.73 15.46 4.68
N THR A 199 -13.61 16.16 4.52
CA THR A 199 -13.47 17.30 3.62
C THR A 199 -12.36 17.04 2.62
N VAL A 200 -12.64 17.18 1.32
CA VAL A 200 -11.61 17.11 0.27
C VAL A 200 -10.82 18.41 0.27
N ALA A 201 -9.49 18.32 0.43
CA ALA A 201 -8.59 19.48 0.42
C ALA A 201 -8.33 19.95 -1.02
N PRO A 202 -8.93 21.07 -1.48
CA PRO A 202 -8.94 21.44 -2.89
C PRO A 202 -7.55 21.70 -3.49
N GLN A 203 -6.60 22.12 -2.65
CA GLN A 203 -5.21 22.40 -3.02
C GLN A 203 -4.38 21.13 -3.25
N THR A 204 -4.91 19.96 -2.89
CA THR A 204 -4.21 18.66 -3.04
C THR A 204 -4.61 17.89 -4.31
N VAL A 205 -5.51 18.46 -5.11
CA VAL A 205 -6.00 17.84 -6.35
C VAL A 205 -4.88 17.84 -7.40
N ARG A 206 -4.37 16.64 -7.71
CA ARG A 206 -3.34 16.36 -8.72
C ARG A 206 -3.99 15.79 -9.98
N ALA A 207 -4.21 16.64 -10.98
CA ALA A 207 -4.75 16.22 -12.26
C ALA A 207 -3.90 15.08 -12.88
N ALA A 208 -4.56 14.04 -13.39
CA ALA A 208 -3.88 12.89 -13.98
C ALA A 208 -3.24 13.20 -15.35
N SER A 209 -3.80 14.18 -16.07
CA SER A 209 -3.37 14.62 -17.41
C SER A 209 -4.04 15.96 -17.74
N TRP A 210 -3.63 16.60 -18.84
CA TRP A 210 -4.25 17.82 -19.34
C TRP A 210 -5.77 17.67 -19.49
N LEU A 211 -6.52 18.70 -19.08
CA LEU A 211 -7.98 18.78 -19.19
C LEU A 211 -8.76 17.69 -18.42
N ARG A 212 -8.10 16.84 -17.62
CA ARG A 212 -8.76 15.80 -16.82
C ARG A 212 -9.45 16.34 -15.57
N SER A 213 -8.92 17.44 -15.04
CA SER A 213 -9.45 18.13 -13.88
C SER A 213 -9.68 19.61 -14.22
N SER A 214 -10.47 20.30 -13.40
CA SER A 214 -10.52 21.76 -13.38
C SER A 214 -9.24 22.40 -12.81
N ARG A 215 -8.37 21.60 -12.18
CA ARG A 215 -7.03 22.04 -11.77
C ARG A 215 -6.00 21.87 -12.89
N PRO A 216 -5.01 22.79 -12.98
CA PRO A 216 -3.91 22.66 -13.93
C PRO A 216 -3.16 21.33 -13.76
N PHE A 217 -2.76 20.75 -14.89
CA PHE A 217 -1.87 19.60 -14.89
C PHE A 217 -0.43 20.05 -14.61
N VAL A 218 0.22 19.36 -13.67
CA VAL A 218 1.65 19.49 -13.38
C VAL A 218 2.32 18.19 -13.77
N TYR A 219 3.37 18.26 -14.58
CA TYR A 219 4.06 17.08 -15.06
C TYR A 219 4.65 16.28 -13.88
N GLY A 220 4.49 14.96 -13.89
CA GLY A 220 4.84 14.08 -12.78
C GLY A 220 3.65 13.71 -11.89
N ASN A 221 2.57 14.50 -11.87
CA ASN A 221 1.35 14.15 -11.10
C ASN A 221 0.74 12.80 -11.53
N GLN A 222 0.90 12.41 -12.80
CA GLN A 222 0.44 11.12 -13.30
C GLN A 222 1.10 9.93 -12.59
N ASN A 223 2.22 10.13 -11.89
CA ASN A 223 2.91 9.10 -11.11
C ASN A 223 2.40 8.98 -9.66
N PHE A 224 1.46 9.84 -9.24
CA PHE A 224 0.93 9.90 -7.87
C PHE A 224 -0.60 9.83 -7.88
N GLN A 225 -1.17 8.97 -8.73
CA GLN A 225 -2.63 8.81 -8.84
C GLN A 225 -3.18 7.84 -7.81
N GLN A 226 -2.44 6.77 -7.52
CA GLN A 226 -2.61 5.96 -6.32
C GLN A 226 -1.47 6.25 -5.36
N GLY A 227 -1.58 5.84 -4.10
CA GLY A 227 -0.45 5.97 -3.20
C GLY A 227 -0.45 5.04 -2.00
N ALA A 228 0.58 5.18 -1.19
CA ALA A 228 0.73 4.59 0.13
C ALA A 228 1.39 5.62 1.05
N PHE A 229 0.95 5.72 2.31
CA PHE A 229 1.58 6.58 3.30
C PHE A 229 2.35 5.74 4.32
N VAL A 230 3.49 6.25 4.78
CA VAL A 230 4.21 5.67 5.92
C VAL A 230 4.86 6.78 6.75
N LYS A 231 4.79 6.63 8.07
CA LYS A 231 5.60 7.41 9.01
C LYS A 231 6.90 6.67 9.28
N PRO A 232 8.06 7.34 9.22
CA PRO A 232 9.31 6.80 9.72
C PRO A 232 9.22 6.45 11.21
N PRO A 233 10.12 5.59 11.72
CA PRO A 233 10.28 5.40 13.16
C PRO A 233 10.48 6.73 13.88
N ALA A 234 9.90 6.86 15.07
CA ALA A 234 9.91 8.11 15.85
C ALA A 234 11.33 8.54 16.29
N ASP A 235 12.26 7.60 16.35
CA ASP A 235 13.68 7.79 16.67
C ASP A 235 14.58 7.96 15.43
N SER A 236 13.99 7.93 14.22
CA SER A 236 14.74 8.12 12.98
C SER A 236 15.04 9.60 12.69
N PRO A 237 16.08 9.91 11.88
CA PRO A 237 16.35 11.28 11.44
C PRO A 237 15.22 11.93 10.63
N ASP A 238 14.31 11.13 10.08
CA ASP A 238 13.15 11.59 9.32
C ASP A 238 11.87 11.62 10.17
N ALA A 239 11.98 11.53 11.50
CA ALA A 239 10.83 11.71 12.39
C ALA A 239 10.12 13.05 12.11
N GLY A 240 8.78 13.02 12.04
CA GLY A 240 7.96 14.17 11.66
C GLY A 240 7.72 14.31 10.14
N TYR A 241 8.31 13.45 9.31
CA TYR A 241 7.89 13.32 7.92
C TYR A 241 6.76 12.28 7.74
N VAL A 242 5.95 12.51 6.71
CA VAL A 242 5.13 11.49 6.07
C VAL A 242 5.72 11.22 4.70
N TYR A 243 6.10 9.97 4.45
CA TYR A 243 6.47 9.49 3.13
C TYR A 243 5.21 9.09 2.36
N SER A 244 5.11 9.53 1.11
CA SER A 244 4.02 9.24 0.19
C SER A 244 4.58 8.56 -1.05
N TYR A 245 4.34 7.26 -1.14
CA TYR A 245 4.56 6.50 -2.35
C TYR A 245 3.44 6.79 -3.33
N GLY A 246 3.78 6.94 -4.60
CA GLY A 246 2.84 7.14 -5.70
C GLY A 246 3.00 6.07 -6.76
N THR A 247 1.88 5.68 -7.37
CA THR A 247 1.90 4.97 -8.65
C THR A 247 0.97 5.66 -9.66
N PRO A 248 1.18 5.42 -10.96
CA PRO A 248 0.19 5.73 -12.00
C PRO A 248 -1.14 5.03 -11.77
N SER A 249 -2.18 5.44 -12.51
CA SER A 249 -3.43 4.69 -12.51
C SER A 249 -3.24 3.32 -13.19
N GLY A 250 -3.99 2.32 -12.73
CA GLY A 250 -3.82 0.94 -13.21
C GLY A 250 -2.73 0.17 -12.45
N ARG A 251 -2.41 -1.01 -13.00
CA ARG A 251 -1.48 -1.98 -12.39
C ARG A 251 -0.12 -2.09 -13.10
N MET A 252 0.15 -1.18 -14.04
CA MET A 252 1.20 -1.31 -15.05
C MET A 252 2.30 -0.24 -14.94
N GLY A 253 2.54 0.29 -13.72
CA GLY A 253 3.54 1.33 -13.48
C GLY A 253 4.46 1.04 -12.30
N SER A 254 5.48 1.88 -12.17
CA SER A 254 6.40 1.85 -11.02
C SER A 254 5.86 2.58 -9.80
N ALA A 255 6.52 2.34 -8.67
CA ALA A 255 6.42 3.18 -7.50
C ALA A 255 7.43 4.33 -7.55
N TYR A 256 6.99 5.49 -7.11
CA TYR A 256 7.75 6.72 -6.90
C TYR A 256 7.57 7.12 -5.44
N VAL A 257 8.48 7.92 -4.89
CA VAL A 257 8.34 8.39 -3.51
C VAL A 257 8.54 9.90 -3.40
N SER A 258 7.69 10.48 -2.57
CA SER A 258 7.79 11.85 -2.09
C SER A 258 7.72 11.84 -0.56
N ARG A 259 8.09 12.96 0.07
CA ARG A 259 7.90 13.16 1.51
C ARG A 259 7.50 14.59 1.80
N VAL A 260 6.87 14.79 2.95
CA VAL A 260 6.46 16.11 3.43
C VAL A 260 6.48 16.08 4.96
N ALA A 261 6.80 17.21 5.61
CA ALA A 261 6.57 17.32 7.04
C ALA A 261 5.08 17.11 7.34
N ASP A 262 4.76 16.38 8.41
CA ASP A 262 3.40 15.98 8.76
C ASP A 262 2.42 17.17 8.88
N ALA A 263 2.88 18.28 9.46
CA ALA A 263 2.14 19.54 9.57
C ALA A 263 1.77 20.16 8.21
N ASN A 264 2.50 19.80 7.14
CA ASN A 264 2.33 20.33 5.79
C ASN A 264 1.69 19.33 4.82
N ILE A 265 1.11 18.23 5.31
CA ILE A 265 0.54 17.16 4.44
C ILE A 265 -0.49 17.65 3.41
N LEU A 266 -1.14 18.79 3.66
CA LEU A 266 -2.09 19.40 2.72
C LEU A 266 -1.50 20.46 1.80
N ASP A 267 -0.20 20.78 1.90
CA ASP A 267 0.48 21.77 1.06
C ASP A 267 1.42 21.07 0.06
N LEU A 268 0.92 20.88 -1.16
CA LEU A 268 1.70 20.23 -2.23
C LEU A 268 3.00 20.96 -2.57
N THR A 269 3.10 22.25 -2.29
CA THR A 269 4.32 23.03 -2.57
C THR A 269 5.47 22.71 -1.62
N LYS A 270 5.19 21.97 -0.54
CA LYS A 270 6.19 21.51 0.45
C LYS A 270 6.64 20.09 0.24
N TYR A 271 6.04 19.36 -0.70
CA TYR A 271 6.44 17.99 -0.99
C TYR A 271 7.82 17.97 -1.63
N GLU A 272 8.66 17.07 -1.14
CA GLU A 272 9.98 16.78 -1.71
C GLU A 272 9.92 15.44 -2.44
N TYR A 273 10.44 15.39 -3.66
CA TYR A 273 10.36 14.25 -4.56
C TYR A 273 11.74 13.63 -4.77
N TRP A 274 11.84 12.30 -4.65
CA TRP A 274 13.11 11.60 -4.77
C TRP A 274 13.56 11.48 -6.22
N ASN A 275 14.67 12.15 -6.57
CA ASN A 275 15.19 12.16 -7.94
C ASN A 275 16.22 11.05 -8.23
N GLY A 276 16.42 10.12 -7.29
CA GLY A 276 17.43 9.05 -7.38
C GLY A 276 18.72 9.33 -6.64
N SER A 277 18.97 10.59 -6.25
CA SER A 277 20.16 10.98 -5.47
C SER A 277 19.85 11.96 -4.34
N SER A 278 18.86 12.83 -4.52
CA SER A 278 18.45 13.83 -3.54
C SER A 278 16.94 14.12 -3.62
N TRP A 279 16.47 14.93 -2.67
CA TRP A 279 15.09 15.39 -2.58
C TRP A 279 14.91 16.72 -3.34
N THR A 280 13.95 16.77 -4.26
CA THR A 280 13.62 17.95 -5.07
C THR A 280 12.29 18.52 -4.63
N VAL A 281 12.27 19.76 -4.16
CA VAL A 281 11.06 20.40 -3.62
C VAL A 281 10.12 20.82 -4.75
N ASN A 282 8.83 20.53 -4.59
CA ASN A 282 7.74 20.99 -5.46
C ASN A 282 7.92 20.64 -6.95
N ASP A 283 8.59 19.52 -7.23
CA ASP A 283 8.78 19.03 -8.59
C ASP A 283 8.45 17.53 -8.70
N PRO A 284 7.17 17.17 -8.89
CA PRO A 284 6.79 15.77 -9.10
C PRO A 284 7.40 15.17 -10.36
N SER A 285 7.88 15.96 -11.32
CA SER A 285 8.53 15.45 -12.54
C SER A 285 9.94 14.92 -12.29
N ALA A 286 10.58 15.38 -11.22
CA ALA A 286 11.91 14.91 -10.83
C ALA A 286 11.89 13.47 -10.28
N ALA A 287 10.73 12.98 -9.84
CA ALA A 287 10.62 11.67 -9.20
C ALA A 287 11.00 10.53 -10.15
N VAL A 288 11.92 9.66 -9.69
CA VAL A 288 12.33 8.46 -10.44
C VAL A 288 11.72 7.18 -9.85
N PRO A 289 11.57 6.11 -10.66
CA PRO A 289 11.18 4.78 -10.16
C PRO A 289 12.12 4.28 -9.06
N ILE A 290 11.57 3.77 -7.95
CA ILE A 290 12.37 3.26 -6.81
C ILE A 290 12.45 1.74 -6.75
N LEU A 291 11.60 1.02 -7.48
CA LEU A 291 11.63 -0.44 -7.49
C LEU A 291 12.47 -0.98 -8.66
N PRO A 292 13.19 -2.10 -8.47
CA PRO A 292 13.93 -2.74 -9.54
C PRO A 292 13.03 -3.09 -10.73
N PRO A 293 13.52 -2.95 -11.98
CA PRO A 293 12.86 -3.48 -13.16
C PRO A 293 12.61 -4.99 -12.98
N THR A 294 11.41 -5.49 -13.31
CA THR A 294 11.16 -6.93 -13.37
C THR A 294 11.40 -7.43 -14.79
N ALA A 295 11.90 -8.66 -14.95
CA ALA A 295 12.22 -9.25 -16.27
C ALA A 295 11.00 -9.37 -17.22
N GLN A 296 9.78 -9.13 -16.71
CA GLN A 296 8.54 -9.10 -17.48
C GLN A 296 8.15 -7.72 -18.04
N ASN A 297 9.04 -6.72 -17.92
CA ASN A 297 8.87 -5.34 -18.39
C ASN A 297 8.74 -5.14 -19.92
N GLN A 298 8.43 -6.16 -20.72
CA GLN A 298 8.49 -6.02 -22.18
C GLN A 298 7.18 -5.62 -22.87
N ASN A 299 6.03 -5.51 -22.19
CA ASN A 299 4.77 -5.18 -22.88
C ASN A 299 3.78 -4.27 -22.10
N ALA A 300 4.24 -3.47 -21.12
CA ALA A 300 3.39 -2.45 -20.51
C ALA A 300 3.15 -1.27 -21.47
N GLY A 301 2.16 -1.40 -22.35
CA GLY A 301 1.63 -0.32 -23.19
C GLY A 301 1.37 -0.67 -24.66
N GLY A 302 1.65 -1.90 -25.11
CA GLY A 302 1.51 -2.27 -26.53
C GLY A 302 2.25 -1.31 -27.48
N PHE A 303 1.82 -1.22 -28.73
CA PHE A 303 2.38 -0.30 -29.73
C PHE A 303 2.40 1.18 -29.26
N LEU A 304 1.46 1.59 -28.40
CA LEU A 304 1.34 2.96 -27.90
C LEU A 304 2.33 3.29 -26.76
N GLY A 305 2.65 2.32 -25.90
CA GLY A 305 3.71 2.44 -24.89
C GLY A 305 5.11 2.53 -25.50
N GLN A 306 5.31 1.89 -26.67
CA GLN A 306 6.54 2.06 -27.45
C GLN A 306 6.65 3.46 -28.08
N LEU A 307 5.55 4.12 -28.46
CA LEU A 307 5.60 5.51 -28.97
C LEU A 307 5.98 6.52 -27.88
N GLY A 308 5.62 6.27 -26.62
CA GLY A 308 6.08 7.07 -25.47
C GLY A 308 7.60 7.03 -25.27
N LEU A 309 8.26 5.95 -25.70
CA LEU A 309 9.72 5.81 -25.70
C LEU A 309 10.40 6.50 -26.89
N PHE A 310 9.70 6.72 -28.01
CA PHE A 310 10.25 7.32 -29.23
C PHE A 310 9.96 8.82 -29.38
N PHE A 311 8.88 9.36 -28.81
CA PHE A 311 8.43 10.75 -28.99
C PHE A 311 8.54 11.62 -27.72
N GLY A 312 9.11 11.09 -26.65
CA GLY A 312 9.38 11.82 -25.41
C GLY A 312 8.13 12.10 -24.55
N SER A 313 8.40 12.53 -23.31
CA SER A 313 7.45 12.87 -22.22
C SER A 313 6.19 13.67 -22.60
N TRP A 314 6.18 14.38 -23.73
CA TRP A 314 5.01 15.14 -24.20
C TRP A 314 3.80 14.25 -24.56
N VAL A 315 4.02 13.03 -25.06
CA VAL A 315 2.94 12.10 -25.44
C VAL A 315 2.32 11.40 -24.22
N ALA A 316 3.10 11.16 -23.17
CA ALA A 316 2.60 10.58 -21.91
C ALA A 316 1.53 11.47 -21.24
N GLY A 317 1.64 12.80 -21.39
CA GLY A 317 0.66 13.77 -20.91
C GLY A 317 -0.70 13.72 -21.61
N ILE A 318 -0.80 13.12 -22.80
CA ILE A 318 -2.07 12.94 -23.53
C ILE A 318 -2.80 11.67 -23.06
N PHE A 319 -2.07 10.60 -22.78
CA PHE A 319 -2.65 9.28 -22.51
C PHE A 319 -2.68 8.90 -21.02
N GLY A 320 -1.98 9.62 -20.14
CA GLY A 320 -1.95 9.33 -18.70
C GLY A 320 -1.29 7.98 -18.36
N VAL A 321 -0.41 7.49 -19.22
CA VAL A 321 0.20 6.15 -19.08
C VAL A 321 1.45 6.23 -18.20
N GLY A 322 1.53 5.34 -17.21
CA GLY A 322 2.73 5.11 -16.40
C GLY A 322 3.90 4.61 -17.24
N GLY A 323 5.12 4.99 -16.85
CA GLY A 323 6.35 4.55 -17.54
C GLY A 323 6.52 3.01 -17.57
N PRO A 324 7.40 2.49 -18.45
CA PRO A 324 7.48 1.06 -18.81
C PRO A 324 8.06 0.14 -17.73
N ASN A 325 8.36 0.66 -16.54
CA ASN A 325 9.12 -0.05 -15.51
C ASN A 325 8.26 -0.37 -14.29
N GLY A 326 8.08 -1.65 -14.00
CA GLY A 326 7.42 -2.12 -12.78
C GLY A 326 5.94 -2.39 -12.97
N HIS A 327 5.47 -3.44 -12.29
CA HIS A 327 4.06 -3.75 -12.14
C HIS A 327 3.72 -3.62 -10.67
N VAL A 328 3.55 -2.38 -10.21
CA VAL A 328 3.11 -2.09 -8.85
C VAL A 328 1.65 -1.73 -8.89
N SER A 329 0.88 -2.36 -8.03
CA SER A 329 -0.55 -2.16 -7.94
C SER A 329 -1.01 -2.16 -6.49
N GLU A 330 -1.84 -1.17 -6.14
CA GLU A 330 -2.51 -1.05 -4.84
C GLU A 330 -1.58 -1.39 -3.65
N MET A 331 -0.50 -0.61 -3.51
CA MET A 331 0.61 -0.85 -2.58
C MET A 331 0.29 -0.39 -1.15
N SER A 332 0.83 -1.09 -0.16
CA SER A 332 1.01 -0.61 1.22
C SER A 332 2.47 -0.66 1.64
N VAL A 333 2.90 0.27 2.51
CA VAL A 333 4.25 0.34 3.04
C VAL A 333 4.19 0.61 4.53
N GLN A 334 5.00 -0.10 5.31
CA GLN A 334 5.16 0.15 6.75
C GLN A 334 6.58 -0.12 7.21
N TYR A 335 6.99 0.44 8.34
CA TYR A 335 8.21 0.00 9.02
C TYR A 335 7.91 -1.22 9.89
N ASN A 336 8.71 -2.28 9.75
CA ASN A 336 8.59 -3.50 10.55
C ASN A 336 9.71 -3.55 11.60
N THR A 337 9.33 -3.67 12.87
CA THR A 337 10.24 -3.64 14.01
C THR A 337 10.99 -4.96 14.21
N TYR A 338 10.42 -6.10 13.76
CA TYR A 338 11.13 -7.38 13.80
C TYR A 338 12.32 -7.41 12.82
N LEU A 339 12.11 -6.92 11.59
CA LEU A 339 13.16 -6.86 10.57
C LEU A 339 14.05 -5.62 10.69
N SER A 340 13.61 -4.59 11.43
CA SER A 340 14.20 -3.24 11.44
C SER A 340 14.35 -2.67 10.02
N LYS A 341 13.30 -2.85 9.20
CA LYS A 341 13.27 -2.47 7.78
C LYS A 341 11.91 -1.94 7.39
N TYR A 342 11.87 -1.10 6.36
CA TYR A 342 10.65 -0.83 5.62
C TYR A 342 10.23 -2.07 4.85
N VAL A 343 8.94 -2.38 4.88
CA VAL A 343 8.31 -3.46 4.13
C VAL A 343 7.31 -2.84 3.18
N ALA A 344 7.39 -3.18 1.90
CA ALA A 344 6.39 -2.85 0.89
C ALA A 344 5.67 -4.12 0.45
N MET A 345 4.34 -4.07 0.39
CA MET A 345 3.49 -5.16 -0.09
C MET A 345 2.60 -4.64 -1.20
N TYR A 346 2.54 -5.35 -2.32
CA TYR A 346 1.75 -4.95 -3.49
C TYR A 346 1.46 -6.16 -4.39
N SER A 347 0.46 -6.04 -5.25
CA SER A 347 0.20 -7.02 -6.29
C SER A 347 1.06 -6.73 -7.51
N ASP A 348 1.77 -7.74 -7.99
CA ASP A 348 2.52 -7.64 -9.24
C ASP A 348 1.65 -7.89 -10.47
N GLY A 349 2.23 -7.64 -11.66
CA GLY A 349 1.56 -7.79 -12.95
C GLY A 349 1.27 -9.23 -13.35
N THR A 350 1.69 -10.21 -12.53
CA THR A 350 1.49 -11.64 -12.76
C THR A 350 0.36 -12.23 -11.91
N GLY A 351 -0.27 -11.40 -11.07
CA GLY A 351 -1.29 -11.86 -10.13
C GLY A 351 -0.70 -12.49 -8.88
N THR A 352 0.47 -12.01 -8.44
CA THR A 352 1.13 -12.45 -7.20
C THR A 352 1.21 -11.28 -6.22
N VAL A 353 0.85 -11.50 -4.95
CA VAL A 353 1.21 -10.57 -3.87
C VAL A 353 2.66 -10.81 -3.53
N VAL A 354 3.46 -9.75 -3.61
CA VAL A 354 4.88 -9.78 -3.28
C VAL A 354 5.20 -8.84 -2.15
N MET A 355 6.24 -9.19 -1.40
CA MET A 355 6.85 -8.38 -0.36
C MET A 355 8.27 -7.97 -0.78
N ARG A 356 8.68 -6.75 -0.44
CA ARG A 356 10.06 -6.28 -0.53
C ARG A 356 10.45 -5.57 0.75
N THR A 357 11.75 -5.56 1.06
CA THR A 357 12.28 -4.84 2.22
C THR A 357 13.34 -3.82 1.83
N SER A 358 13.48 -2.76 2.61
CA SER A 358 14.55 -1.75 2.44
C SER A 358 14.94 -1.11 3.77
N ASP A 359 16.17 -0.60 3.85
CA ASP A 359 16.67 0.14 5.01
C ASP A 359 16.18 1.60 5.05
N SER A 360 15.69 2.13 3.94
CA SER A 360 15.12 3.48 3.85
C SER A 360 13.90 3.52 2.93
N PRO A 361 13.01 4.53 3.07
CA PRO A 361 11.79 4.59 2.25
C PRO A 361 12.05 4.68 0.73
N GLN A 362 13.07 5.44 0.34
CA GLN A 362 13.52 5.60 -1.04
C GLN A 362 14.58 4.57 -1.47
N GLY A 363 14.99 3.70 -0.54
CA GLY A 363 16.22 2.92 -0.62
C GLY A 363 16.19 1.82 -1.68
N THR A 364 17.33 1.13 -1.81
CA THR A 364 17.42 -0.08 -2.62
C THR A 364 16.51 -1.15 -2.03
N TRP A 365 15.44 -1.47 -2.73
CA TRP A 365 14.52 -2.53 -2.32
C TRP A 365 15.09 -3.91 -2.64
N SER A 366 14.87 -4.88 -1.76
CA SER A 366 15.22 -6.29 -1.96
C SER A 366 14.60 -6.86 -3.24
N SER A 367 15.05 -8.05 -3.65
CA SER A 367 14.26 -8.87 -4.58
C SER A 367 12.86 -9.13 -4.01
N ALA A 368 11.89 -9.36 -4.91
CA ALA A 368 10.53 -9.67 -4.51
C ALA A 368 10.45 -11.05 -3.86
N THR A 369 9.82 -11.12 -2.69
CA THR A 369 9.45 -12.37 -2.02
C THR A 369 7.97 -12.64 -2.29
N PRO A 370 7.60 -13.67 -3.06
CA PRO A 370 6.20 -14.05 -3.28
C PRO A 370 5.54 -14.49 -1.98
N LEU A 371 4.30 -14.05 -1.74
CA LEU A 371 3.51 -14.45 -0.57
C LEU A 371 2.36 -15.38 -0.96
N VAL A 372 1.50 -14.93 -1.89
CA VAL A 372 0.37 -15.69 -2.43
C VAL A 372 0.13 -15.32 -3.89
N ASN A 373 -0.51 -16.20 -4.66
CA ASN A 373 -0.80 -15.97 -6.07
C ASN A 373 -2.26 -16.26 -6.46
N SER A 374 -2.60 -15.89 -7.70
CA SER A 374 -3.94 -16.01 -8.27
C SER A 374 -4.45 -17.45 -8.43
N LEU A 375 -3.58 -18.46 -8.40
CA LEU A 375 -4.02 -19.86 -8.36
C LEU A 375 -4.57 -20.23 -6.97
N GLN A 376 -3.98 -19.68 -5.91
CA GLN A 376 -4.45 -19.86 -4.53
C GLN A 376 -5.67 -18.99 -4.22
N TYR A 377 -5.64 -17.74 -4.69
CA TYR A 377 -6.69 -16.75 -4.46
C TYR A 377 -7.06 -16.05 -5.79
N PRO A 378 -7.99 -16.61 -6.57
CA PRO A 378 -8.39 -16.03 -7.86
C PRO A 378 -8.88 -14.60 -7.73
N GLY A 379 -8.35 -13.72 -8.59
CA GLY A 379 -8.71 -12.31 -8.61
C GLY A 379 -8.25 -11.51 -7.39
N LEU A 380 -7.13 -11.91 -6.76
CA LEU A 380 -6.50 -11.14 -5.68
C LEU A 380 -6.01 -9.76 -6.12
N TYR A 381 -6.07 -8.79 -5.22
CA TYR A 381 -5.49 -7.45 -5.37
C TYR A 381 -5.49 -6.68 -4.03
N ALA A 382 -4.88 -5.49 -4.03
CA ALA A 382 -4.88 -4.55 -2.90
C ALA A 382 -4.48 -5.16 -1.55
N PRO A 383 -3.25 -5.69 -1.41
CA PRO A 383 -2.72 -6.13 -0.13
C PRO A 383 -2.41 -4.92 0.78
N MET A 384 -3.23 -4.71 1.80
CA MET A 384 -3.12 -3.56 2.72
C MET A 384 -2.67 -4.02 4.10
N MET A 385 -1.46 -3.67 4.53
CA MET A 385 -0.93 -4.07 5.83
C MET A 385 -1.62 -3.39 7.00
N ASP A 386 -1.80 -4.14 8.10
CA ASP A 386 -2.29 -3.60 9.37
C ASP A 386 -1.19 -2.79 10.04
N PRO A 387 -1.43 -1.51 10.36
CA PRO A 387 -0.42 -0.59 10.87
C PRO A 387 0.17 -1.00 12.22
N LEU A 388 -0.51 -1.86 12.99
CA LEU A 388 -0.07 -2.31 14.31
C LEU A 388 0.71 -3.63 14.26
N SER A 389 0.69 -4.32 13.12
CA SER A 389 1.37 -5.61 12.95
C SER A 389 2.81 -5.45 12.46
N THR A 390 3.65 -4.85 13.30
CA THR A 390 5.06 -4.54 12.96
C THR A 390 6.06 -5.61 13.45
N GLY A 391 5.59 -6.67 14.12
CA GLY A 391 6.42 -7.76 14.62
C GLY A 391 6.74 -8.83 13.57
N GLN A 392 7.04 -10.05 14.02
CA GLN A 392 7.27 -11.20 13.12
C GLN A 392 6.02 -11.58 12.34
N ASP A 393 4.84 -11.42 12.94
CA ASP A 393 3.56 -11.64 12.30
C ASP A 393 3.01 -10.33 11.72
N ILE A 394 2.78 -10.30 10.41
CA ILE A 394 2.12 -9.21 9.70
C ILE A 394 0.69 -9.65 9.36
N TYR A 395 -0.30 -8.88 9.83
CA TYR A 395 -1.69 -9.03 9.40
C TYR A 395 -1.97 -8.03 8.28
N TRP A 396 -2.76 -8.44 7.29
CA TRP A 396 -3.05 -7.59 6.14
C TRP A 396 -4.36 -7.98 5.47
N ASN A 397 -5.00 -7.02 4.83
CA ASN A 397 -6.24 -7.21 4.09
C ASN A 397 -5.94 -7.56 2.64
N LEU A 398 -6.67 -8.51 2.07
CA LEU A 398 -6.59 -8.90 0.66
C LEU A 398 -7.95 -8.80 0.00
N SER A 399 -8.07 -8.01 -1.06
CA SER A 399 -9.29 -7.94 -1.85
C SER A 399 -9.37 -9.11 -2.83
N LEU A 400 -10.54 -9.71 -2.98
CA LEU A 400 -10.82 -10.81 -3.90
C LEU A 400 -11.96 -10.41 -4.83
N TRP A 401 -11.68 -10.35 -6.13
CA TRP A 401 -12.66 -9.88 -7.13
C TRP A 401 -13.86 -10.81 -7.27
N GLY A 402 -13.64 -12.13 -7.23
CA GLY A 402 -14.70 -13.13 -7.45
C GLY A 402 -15.85 -13.01 -6.46
N ASP A 403 -15.55 -13.08 -5.16
CA ASP A 403 -16.55 -12.89 -4.10
C ASP A 403 -16.85 -11.40 -3.86
N TYR A 404 -16.04 -10.51 -4.42
CA TYR A 404 -16.02 -9.07 -4.19
C TYR A 404 -16.00 -8.71 -2.70
N ASN A 405 -15.01 -9.28 -2.00
CA ASN A 405 -14.89 -9.22 -0.54
C ASN A 405 -13.42 -9.13 -0.10
N VAL A 406 -13.22 -8.75 1.16
CA VAL A 406 -11.89 -8.53 1.74
C VAL A 406 -11.58 -9.59 2.78
N ALA A 407 -10.53 -10.36 2.54
CA ALA A 407 -10.02 -11.37 3.47
C ALA A 407 -8.95 -10.80 4.40
N LEU A 408 -8.94 -11.25 5.64
CA LEU A 408 -7.81 -11.05 6.54
C LEU A 408 -6.78 -12.15 6.30
N MET A 409 -5.56 -11.74 6.05
CA MET A 409 -4.40 -12.59 5.82
C MET A 409 -3.40 -12.39 6.95
N LYS A 410 -2.60 -13.43 7.20
CA LYS A 410 -1.46 -13.39 8.11
C LYS A 410 -0.22 -13.89 7.38
N THR A 411 0.88 -13.17 7.48
CA THR A 411 2.20 -13.61 7.04
C THR A 411 3.14 -13.66 8.24
N THR A 412 3.68 -14.83 8.55
CA THR A 412 4.76 -14.99 9.54
C THR A 412 6.10 -14.88 8.83
N LEU A 413 6.89 -13.88 9.22
CA LEU A 413 8.22 -13.62 8.72
C LEU A 413 9.23 -14.66 9.23
N ALA A 414 10.25 -14.90 8.41
CA ALA A 414 11.29 -15.89 8.66
C ALA A 414 12.36 -15.42 9.63
#